data_AF-A0A4V2XNT3-F1
#
_entry.id   AF-A0A4V2XNT3-F1
#
_cell.length_a   1.000
_cell.length_b   1.000
_cell.length_c   1.000
_cell.angle_alpha   90.00
_cell.angle_beta   90.00
_cell.angle_gamma   90.00
#
_symmetry.space_group_name_H-M   'P 1'
#
loop_
_entity.id
_entity.type
_entity.pdbx_description
1 polymer ?
#
loop_
_entity_poly.entity_id
_entity_poly.type
_entity_poly.pdbx_seq_one_letter_code
_entity_poly.pdbx_strand_id
1 'polypeptide(L)'
;MRDEAPWSEVFGRLDDGAEVRRWTLARGGTRLRVLSYGGIVQSLELPDRNGESANVSLCFDTLEPYAAGRSPYFGALIGRFGNRLARGRFTLDGRTYQLPCNNGPNSLHGGDVGFDRRIWEVTPAGPAALTLRLTSEDGDQGYPGTLRVEIDYTLTEDGGFRIDYRAETDAPTVVNLTSHTYFNLAGEGAGTVHDHRLGLEAGHYTPVDATLIPEGPPAPVDGTPFDFRRAKPIGRDLRQAHPQLLRAQGFDHNFVLDKGVTADPERVATVYEPHSGRLMTVATTEPGLQFYSGNFLDGTLAGPSGRVYRQGDALCLETQRFPDSPNRPDFPSTVLRPGETYRSTTVHSFAVR
;
A
#
# COMPACT_ATOMS: atom_id res chain seq x y z
N MET A 1 -15.50 17.95 12.39
CA MET A 1 -14.86 17.20 13.49
C MET A 1 -13.89 18.14 14.19
N ARG A 2 -13.74 18.06 15.52
CA ARG A 2 -12.74 18.86 16.24
C ARG A 2 -11.38 18.16 16.13
N ASP A 3 -10.32 18.95 15.99
CA ASP A 3 -8.95 18.45 16.08
C ASP A 3 -8.74 17.96 17.53
N GLU A 4 -8.43 16.68 17.68
CA GLU A 4 -8.24 16.03 18.96
C GLU A 4 -6.89 15.34 18.97
N ALA A 5 -6.21 15.38 20.13
CA ALA A 5 -4.96 14.65 20.30
C ALA A 5 -5.20 13.15 20.06
N PRO A 6 -4.20 12.41 19.52
CA PRO A 6 -4.37 11.00 19.25
C PRO A 6 -4.72 10.23 20.53
N TRP A 7 -5.74 9.40 20.45
CA TRP A 7 -6.16 8.53 21.56
C TRP A 7 -6.36 7.11 21.04
N SER A 8 -6.44 6.14 21.96
CA SER A 8 -6.61 4.75 21.57
C SER A 8 -7.42 3.91 22.54
N GLU A 9 -8.11 2.94 21.98
CA GLU A 9 -8.89 1.92 22.66
C GLU A 9 -8.39 0.51 22.31
N VAL A 10 -8.77 -0.48 23.13
CA VAL A 10 -8.53 -1.89 22.80
C VAL A 10 -9.44 -2.29 21.64
N PHE A 11 -8.86 -2.79 20.56
CA PHE A 11 -9.58 -3.29 19.39
C PHE A 11 -9.85 -4.79 19.48
N GLY A 12 -8.92 -5.53 20.07
CA GLY A 12 -9.02 -6.98 20.29
C GLY A 12 -7.76 -7.56 20.91
N ARG A 13 -7.72 -8.88 21.02
CA ARG A 13 -6.53 -9.63 21.46
C ARG A 13 -6.23 -10.73 20.46
N LEU A 14 -4.95 -10.97 20.21
CA LEU A 14 -4.48 -12.14 19.47
C LEU A 14 -4.60 -13.41 20.34
N ASP A 15 -4.43 -14.57 19.71
CA ASP A 15 -4.54 -15.88 20.38
C ASP A 15 -3.52 -16.07 21.52
N ASP A 16 -2.37 -15.40 21.44
CA ASP A 16 -1.33 -15.40 22.49
C ASP A 16 -1.64 -14.40 23.64
N GLY A 17 -2.77 -13.70 23.57
CA GLY A 17 -3.23 -12.71 24.54
C GLY A 17 -2.71 -11.29 24.30
N ALA A 18 -1.84 -11.08 23.30
CA ALA A 18 -1.30 -9.77 22.98
C ALA A 18 -2.42 -8.80 22.59
N GLU A 19 -2.38 -7.60 23.16
CA GLU A 19 -3.39 -6.57 22.94
C GLU A 19 -3.14 -5.84 21.63
N VAL A 20 -4.19 -5.71 20.82
CA VAL A 20 -4.19 -4.83 19.64
C VAL A 20 -5.02 -3.59 19.98
N ARG A 21 -4.41 -2.42 19.83
CA ARG A 21 -5.07 -1.13 20.03
C ARG A 21 -5.41 -0.49 18.70
N ARG A 22 -6.54 0.20 18.66
CA ARG A 22 -6.90 1.11 17.57
C ARG A 22 -6.62 2.53 18.03
N TRP A 23 -5.86 3.27 17.25
CA TRP A 23 -5.54 4.67 17.47
C TRP A 23 -6.38 5.52 16.53
N THR A 24 -6.95 6.60 17.03
CA THR A 24 -7.75 7.54 16.24
C THR A 24 -7.07 8.89 16.18
N LEU A 25 -6.97 9.46 14.97
CA LEU A 25 -6.58 10.85 14.72
C LEU A 25 -7.65 11.53 13.87
N ALA A 26 -7.82 12.84 14.05
CA ALA A 26 -8.66 13.65 13.18
C ALA A 26 -8.05 15.03 12.96
N ARG A 27 -8.06 15.49 11.71
CA ARG A 27 -7.62 16.84 11.33
C ARG A 27 -8.17 17.22 9.97
N GLY A 28 -8.53 18.48 9.76
CA GLY A 28 -8.91 18.99 8.43
C GLY A 28 -10.12 18.29 7.79
N GLY A 29 -11.02 17.73 8.60
CA GLY A 29 -12.18 16.95 8.13
C GLY A 29 -11.89 15.47 7.86
N THR A 30 -10.63 15.05 7.88
CA THR A 30 -10.22 13.65 7.77
C THR A 30 -10.17 13.00 9.14
N ARG A 31 -10.66 11.76 9.25
CA ARG A 31 -10.47 10.91 10.43
C ARG A 31 -9.82 9.59 10.03
N LEU A 32 -8.69 9.30 10.67
CA LEU A 32 -7.86 8.13 10.43
C LEU A 32 -7.91 7.22 11.66
N ARG A 33 -8.12 5.93 11.45
CA ARG A 33 -7.94 4.90 12.48
C ARG A 33 -6.88 3.89 12.08
N VAL A 34 -5.98 3.61 13.01
CA VAL A 34 -4.77 2.81 12.78
C VAL A 34 -4.70 1.70 13.82
N LEU A 35 -4.45 0.46 13.44
CA LEU A 35 -4.23 -0.63 14.39
C LEU A 35 -2.74 -0.73 14.73
N SER A 36 -2.43 -1.08 15.99
CA SER A 36 -1.07 -1.49 16.35
C SER A 36 -0.67 -2.80 15.67
N TYR A 37 -1.62 -3.63 15.26
CA TYR A 37 -1.38 -4.80 14.42
C TYR A 37 -1.22 -4.39 12.96
N GLY A 38 -0.10 -4.74 12.35
CA GLY A 38 0.24 -4.47 10.96
C GLY A 38 0.40 -2.99 10.59
N GLY A 39 0.33 -2.07 11.57
CA GLY A 39 0.18 -0.65 11.31
C GLY A 39 -1.01 -0.33 10.41
N ILE A 40 -2.06 -1.15 10.48
CA ILE A 40 -3.15 -1.17 9.49
C ILE A 40 -3.95 0.13 9.54
N VAL A 41 -4.14 0.77 8.39
CA VAL A 41 -5.16 1.80 8.17
C VAL A 41 -6.54 1.12 8.16
N GLN A 42 -7.15 1.02 9.34
CA GLN A 42 -8.44 0.36 9.52
C GLN A 42 -9.60 1.20 8.96
N SER A 43 -9.53 2.53 9.05
CA SER A 43 -10.52 3.38 8.40
C SER A 43 -9.92 4.73 8.04
N LEU A 44 -10.37 5.28 6.92
CA LEU A 44 -10.06 6.63 6.49
C LEU A 44 -11.36 7.31 6.07
N GLU A 45 -11.89 8.17 6.95
CA GLU A 45 -13.15 8.86 6.72
C GLU A 45 -12.91 10.24 6.10
N LEU A 46 -13.59 10.52 4.98
CA LEU A 46 -13.47 11.76 4.22
C LEU A 46 -14.84 12.36 3.89
N PRO A 47 -15.02 13.69 4.00
CA PRO A 47 -16.26 14.35 3.58
C PRO A 47 -16.41 14.32 2.05
N ASP A 48 -17.65 14.30 1.57
CA ASP A 48 -18.00 14.48 0.17
C ASP A 48 -18.45 15.94 -0.13
N ARG A 49 -18.97 16.17 -1.34
CA ARG A 49 -19.50 17.48 -1.77
C ARG A 49 -20.67 18.03 -0.96
N ASN A 50 -21.37 17.17 -0.23
CA ASN A 50 -22.48 17.54 0.64
C ASN A 50 -22.05 17.63 2.11
N GLY A 51 -20.77 17.36 2.41
CA GLY A 51 -20.23 17.30 3.77
C GLY A 51 -20.47 15.95 4.47
N GLU A 52 -20.99 14.94 3.77
CA GLU A 52 -21.22 13.61 4.32
C GLU A 52 -19.91 12.80 4.32
N SER A 53 -19.51 12.35 5.51
CA SER A 53 -18.28 11.57 5.67
C SER A 53 -18.52 10.08 5.45
N ALA A 54 -17.65 9.43 4.69
CA ALA A 54 -17.65 7.97 4.53
C ALA A 54 -16.24 7.40 4.70
N ASN A 55 -16.15 6.18 5.25
CA ASN A 55 -14.90 5.42 5.24
C ASN A 55 -14.59 4.98 3.80
N VAL A 56 -13.46 5.44 3.26
CA VAL A 56 -13.01 5.12 1.91
C VAL A 56 -11.97 3.99 1.88
N SER A 57 -11.64 3.38 3.02
CA SER A 57 -10.72 2.23 3.12
C SER A 57 -11.50 0.94 3.37
N LEU A 58 -11.29 -0.08 2.54
CA LEU A 58 -11.82 -1.43 2.82
C LEU A 58 -11.11 -2.02 4.03
N CYS A 59 -11.88 -2.64 4.92
CA CYS A 59 -11.39 -3.09 6.21
C CYS A 59 -12.32 -4.13 6.86
N PHE A 60 -11.98 -4.55 8.07
CA PHE A 60 -12.88 -5.27 8.97
C PHE A 60 -13.22 -4.41 10.19
N ASP A 61 -14.38 -4.66 10.80
CA ASP A 61 -14.78 -3.96 12.04
C ASP A 61 -14.19 -4.60 13.31
N THR A 62 -13.71 -5.84 13.21
CA THR A 62 -13.07 -6.58 14.30
C THR A 62 -11.68 -7.12 13.94
N LEU A 63 -10.94 -7.59 14.95
CA LEU A 63 -9.56 -8.09 14.81
C LEU A 63 -9.50 -9.49 14.18
N GLU A 64 -10.48 -10.34 14.43
CA GLU A 64 -10.43 -11.78 14.13
C GLU A 64 -10.14 -12.06 12.65
N PRO A 65 -10.74 -11.38 11.66
CA PRO A 65 -10.42 -11.64 10.25
C PRO A 65 -8.99 -11.24 9.87
N TYR A 66 -8.44 -10.21 10.51
CA TYR A 66 -7.03 -9.83 10.34
C TYR A 66 -6.11 -10.90 10.94
N ALA A 67 -6.34 -11.28 12.19
CA ALA A 67 -5.53 -12.26 12.92
C ALA A 67 -5.60 -13.67 12.31
N ALA A 68 -6.75 -14.06 11.77
CA ALA A 68 -6.93 -15.34 11.08
C ALA A 68 -6.29 -15.38 9.67
N GLY A 69 -5.58 -14.34 9.25
CA GLY A 69 -4.92 -14.27 7.95
C GLY A 69 -5.88 -14.23 6.76
N ARG A 70 -7.16 -13.87 6.98
CA ARG A 70 -8.17 -13.75 5.91
C ARG A 70 -8.05 -12.43 5.15
N SER A 71 -7.37 -11.44 5.74
CA SER A 71 -7.12 -10.15 5.11
C SER A 71 -6.17 -10.29 3.91
N PRO A 72 -6.54 -9.84 2.70
CA PRO A 72 -5.61 -9.70 1.58
C PRO A 72 -4.81 -8.40 1.73
N TYR A 73 -4.20 -8.21 2.90
CA TYR A 73 -3.42 -7.03 3.28
C TYR A 73 -4.21 -5.71 3.43
N PHE A 74 -5.50 -5.75 3.76
CA PHE A 74 -6.32 -4.53 3.91
C PHE A 74 -5.66 -3.48 4.83
N GLY A 75 -5.23 -2.36 4.24
CA GLY A 75 -4.70 -1.20 4.96
C GLY A 75 -3.30 -1.38 5.55
N ALA A 76 -2.67 -2.54 5.38
CA ALA A 76 -1.48 -2.91 6.13
C ALA A 76 -0.22 -2.17 5.69
N LEU A 77 0.73 -2.00 6.62
CA LEU A 77 2.13 -1.76 6.28
C LEU A 77 2.76 -3.05 5.76
N ILE A 78 3.46 -2.92 4.64
CA ILE A 78 4.11 -4.03 3.95
C ILE A 78 5.61 -3.94 4.12
N GLY A 79 6.24 -5.07 4.45
CA GLY A 79 7.68 -5.20 4.54
C GLY A 79 8.12 -6.59 5.02
N ARG A 80 9.41 -6.93 4.97
CA ARG A 80 10.55 -6.04 4.60
C ARG A 80 10.59 -5.62 3.13
N PHE A 81 9.98 -6.41 2.25
CA PHE A 81 9.95 -6.16 0.81
C PHE A 81 8.51 -6.24 0.28
N GLY A 82 8.00 -5.10 -0.20
CA GLY A 82 6.72 -5.01 -0.88
C GLY A 82 6.76 -5.60 -2.28
N ASN A 83 5.62 -6.18 -2.67
CA ASN A 83 5.44 -6.94 -3.90
C ASN A 83 6.28 -8.23 -3.94
N ARG A 84 6.56 -8.75 -5.15
CA ARG A 84 7.09 -10.10 -5.36
C ARG A 84 8.61 -10.14 -5.51
N LEU A 85 9.19 -11.25 -5.06
CA LEU A 85 10.55 -11.70 -5.36
C LEU A 85 10.50 -13.05 -6.06
N ALA A 86 11.09 -13.11 -7.26
CA ALA A 86 11.06 -14.28 -8.11
C ALA A 86 11.67 -15.49 -7.40
N ARG A 87 10.94 -16.61 -7.38
CA ARG A 87 11.36 -17.87 -6.72
C ARG A 87 11.63 -17.75 -5.22
N GLY A 88 11.15 -16.65 -4.61
CA GLY A 88 11.40 -16.31 -3.22
C GLY A 88 12.89 -16.23 -2.90
N ARG A 89 13.73 -15.76 -3.83
CA ARG A 89 15.18 -15.72 -3.61
C ARG A 89 15.80 -14.48 -4.23
N PHE A 90 16.93 -14.07 -3.67
CA PHE A 90 17.79 -13.03 -4.25
C PHE A 90 19.24 -13.26 -3.85
N THR A 91 20.18 -12.60 -4.54
CA THR A 91 21.60 -12.65 -4.22
C THR A 91 22.07 -11.25 -3.81
N LEU A 92 22.71 -11.15 -2.64
CA LEU A 92 23.30 -9.93 -2.12
C LEU A 92 24.74 -10.20 -1.70
N ASP A 93 25.67 -9.38 -2.19
CA ASP A 93 27.11 -9.50 -1.92
C ASP A 93 27.66 -10.93 -2.14
N GLY A 94 27.19 -11.59 -3.20
CA GLY A 94 27.60 -12.95 -3.58
C GLY A 94 26.94 -14.08 -2.79
N ARG A 95 26.11 -13.77 -1.79
CA ARG A 95 25.34 -14.77 -1.02
C ARG A 95 23.88 -14.80 -1.47
N THR A 96 23.37 -16.00 -1.73
CA THR A 96 21.94 -16.21 -2.03
C THR A 96 21.14 -16.40 -0.75
N TYR A 97 20.00 -15.71 -0.67
CA TYR A 97 19.03 -15.79 0.41
C TYR A 97 17.74 -16.42 -0.12
N GLN A 98 17.14 -17.30 0.68
CA GLN A 98 15.86 -17.95 0.39
C GLN A 98 14.81 -17.47 1.38
N LEU A 99 13.68 -17.06 0.85
CA LEU A 99 12.50 -16.56 1.54
C LEU A 99 11.36 -17.57 1.42
N PRO A 100 10.32 -17.48 2.27
CA PRO A 100 9.08 -18.24 2.09
C PRO A 100 8.44 -17.95 0.72
N CYS A 101 8.07 -19.01 0.00
CA CYS A 101 7.30 -18.92 -1.23
C CYS A 101 5.80 -18.94 -0.92
N ASN A 102 5.30 -17.86 -0.35
CA ASN A 102 3.91 -17.68 0.07
C ASN A 102 2.96 -17.28 -1.07
N ASN A 103 3.46 -17.10 -2.30
CA ASN A 103 2.63 -16.80 -3.47
C ASN A 103 3.07 -17.63 -4.68
N GLY A 104 2.56 -18.85 -4.77
CA GLY A 104 2.95 -19.81 -5.82
C GLY A 104 4.45 -20.10 -5.72
N PRO A 105 5.23 -19.94 -6.80
CA PRO A 105 6.67 -20.15 -6.74
C PRO A 105 7.42 -18.97 -6.09
N ASN A 106 6.78 -17.83 -5.84
CA ASN A 106 7.42 -16.57 -5.48
C ASN A 106 7.19 -16.20 -4.00
N SER A 107 8.02 -15.29 -3.48
CA SER A 107 7.76 -14.64 -2.19
C SER A 107 7.02 -13.32 -2.45
N LEU A 108 6.06 -12.98 -1.60
CA LEU A 108 5.20 -11.81 -1.72
C LEU A 108 5.09 -11.09 -0.37
N HIS A 109 5.21 -9.76 -0.40
CA HIS A 109 4.90 -8.87 0.73
C HIS A 109 5.61 -9.24 2.04
N GLY A 110 6.88 -9.64 1.94
CA GLY A 110 7.71 -9.93 3.10
C GLY A 110 7.65 -11.36 3.64
N GLY A 111 6.77 -12.24 3.13
CA GLY A 111 6.71 -13.65 3.52
C GLY A 111 5.42 -14.06 4.25
N ASP A 112 5.47 -15.19 4.97
CA ASP A 112 4.30 -15.76 5.67
C ASP A 112 3.82 -14.88 6.84
N VAL A 113 4.78 -14.26 7.52
CA VAL A 113 4.56 -13.34 8.65
C VAL A 113 5.33 -12.05 8.36
N GLY A 114 4.87 -11.34 7.34
CA GLY A 114 5.35 -10.01 6.98
C GLY A 114 4.97 -8.94 8.02
N PHE A 115 5.35 -7.71 7.75
CA PHE A 115 5.10 -6.57 8.65
C PHE A 115 3.61 -6.30 8.90
N ASP A 116 2.74 -6.74 8.00
CA ASP A 116 1.29 -6.68 8.08
C ASP A 116 0.72 -7.53 9.22
N ARG A 117 1.48 -8.51 9.71
CA ARG A 117 1.08 -9.45 10.76
C ARG A 117 1.83 -9.27 12.08
N ARG A 118 2.54 -8.16 12.23
CA ARG A 118 3.34 -7.84 13.42
C ARG A 118 2.65 -6.79 14.28
N ILE A 119 2.80 -6.88 15.59
CA ILE A 119 2.45 -5.77 16.48
C ILE A 119 3.57 -4.73 16.42
N TRP A 120 3.17 -3.51 16.11
CA TRP A 120 4.01 -2.31 16.13
C TRP A 120 3.87 -1.62 17.48
N GLU A 121 4.98 -1.07 17.98
CA GLU A 121 4.93 -0.09 19.06
C GLU A 121 4.38 1.22 18.48
N VAL A 122 3.29 1.76 19.04
CA VAL A 122 2.65 2.97 18.53
C VAL A 122 2.61 4.04 19.61
N THR A 123 3.14 5.22 19.30
CA THR A 123 3.19 6.37 20.20
C THR A 123 2.69 7.64 19.49
N PRO A 124 1.89 8.51 20.16
CA PRO A 124 1.56 9.83 19.62
C PRO A 124 2.81 10.68 19.36
N ALA A 125 2.83 11.41 18.25
CA ALA A 125 3.95 12.23 17.80
C ALA A 125 3.53 13.68 17.48
N GLY A 126 2.61 14.24 18.26
CA GLY A 126 2.02 15.57 18.07
C GLY A 126 0.50 15.54 18.06
N PRO A 127 -0.17 16.63 17.64
CA PRO A 127 -1.62 16.76 17.73
C PRO A 127 -2.39 15.87 16.76
N ALA A 128 -1.79 15.46 15.64
CA ALA A 128 -2.42 14.61 14.64
C ALA A 128 -1.40 13.69 13.94
N ALA A 129 -0.48 13.11 14.72
CA ALA A 129 0.51 12.17 14.23
C ALA A 129 0.72 10.98 15.18
N LEU A 130 1.06 9.83 14.61
CA LEU A 130 1.52 8.63 15.29
C LEU A 130 2.88 8.22 14.72
N THR A 131 3.78 7.79 15.60
CA THR A 131 4.98 7.04 15.22
C THR A 131 4.77 5.56 15.53
N LEU A 132 5.03 4.70 14.54
CA LEU A 132 4.97 3.26 14.64
C LEU A 132 6.39 2.70 14.51
N ARG A 133 6.81 1.83 15.44
CA ARG A 133 8.13 1.19 15.41
C ARG A 133 8.04 -0.33 15.40
N LEU A 134 8.93 -0.94 14.63
CA LEU A 134 9.10 -2.39 14.57
C LEU A 134 10.59 -2.71 14.37
N THR A 135 11.08 -3.68 15.15
CA THR A 135 12.37 -4.33 14.89
C THR A 135 12.12 -5.68 14.24
N SER A 136 12.74 -5.91 13.10
CA SER A 136 12.76 -7.19 12.41
C SER A 136 14.18 -7.74 12.53
N GLU A 137 14.35 -8.81 13.31
CA GLU A 137 15.66 -9.39 13.67
C GLU A 137 16.38 -10.04 12.47
N ASP A 138 17.71 -10.16 12.50
CA ASP A 138 18.44 -10.91 11.46
C ASP A 138 17.83 -12.30 11.20
N GLY A 139 17.59 -12.62 9.93
CA GLY A 139 16.98 -13.87 9.50
C GLY A 139 15.44 -13.89 9.51
N ASP A 140 14.76 -12.85 9.99
CA ASP A 140 13.29 -12.77 9.96
C ASP A 140 12.78 -12.91 8.50
N GLN A 141 11.89 -13.87 8.28
CA GLN A 141 11.41 -14.31 6.96
C GLN A 141 12.52 -14.64 5.94
N GLY A 142 13.75 -14.90 6.39
CA GLY A 142 14.92 -15.23 5.55
C GLY A 142 15.74 -14.02 5.08
N TYR A 143 15.40 -12.80 5.49
CA TYR A 143 16.15 -11.59 5.15
C TYR A 143 17.36 -11.38 6.08
N PRO A 144 18.54 -11.00 5.56
CA PRO A 144 19.70 -10.69 6.40
C PRO A 144 19.56 -9.35 7.13
N GLY A 145 20.28 -9.21 8.23
CA GLY A 145 20.42 -7.99 9.02
C GLY A 145 19.21 -7.70 9.88
N THR A 146 19.45 -7.18 11.07
CA THR A 146 18.39 -6.56 11.87
C THR A 146 17.97 -5.28 11.18
N LEU A 147 16.67 -5.10 10.95
CA LEU A 147 16.08 -3.88 10.39
C LEU A 147 15.24 -3.19 11.47
N ARG A 148 15.58 -1.95 11.80
CA ARG A 148 14.79 -1.09 12.68
C ARG A 148 13.99 -0.14 11.82
N VAL A 149 12.68 -0.19 11.95
CA VAL A 149 11.73 0.54 11.11
C VAL A 149 10.93 1.50 11.95
N GLU A 150 10.79 2.73 11.46
CA GLU A 150 10.01 3.80 12.04
C GLU A 150 9.12 4.39 10.96
N ILE A 151 7.81 4.39 11.18
CA ILE A 151 6.81 4.93 10.26
C ILE A 151 6.03 6.02 10.98
N ASP A 152 5.96 7.21 10.38
CA ASP A 152 5.11 8.29 10.88
C ASP A 152 3.84 8.41 10.04
N TYR A 153 2.69 8.28 10.68
CA TYR A 153 1.38 8.55 10.11
C TYR A 153 0.89 9.90 10.61
N THR A 154 0.78 10.86 9.70
CA THR A 154 0.42 12.26 10.03
C THR A 154 -0.77 12.72 9.22
N LEU A 155 -1.72 13.39 9.87
CA LEU A 155 -2.70 14.22 9.18
C LEU A 155 -2.17 15.66 9.07
N THR A 156 -2.03 16.16 7.84
CA THR A 156 -1.63 17.53 7.54
C THR A 156 -2.73 18.52 7.93
N GLU A 157 -2.43 19.83 7.93
CA GLU A 157 -3.38 20.84 8.41
C GLU A 157 -4.69 20.88 7.59
N ASP A 158 -4.56 20.61 6.30
CA ASP A 158 -5.65 20.49 5.33
C ASP A 158 -6.28 19.08 5.29
N GLY A 159 -5.90 18.18 6.22
CA GLY A 159 -6.49 16.85 6.34
C GLY A 159 -5.92 15.81 5.37
N GLY A 160 -4.83 16.10 4.66
CA GLY A 160 -4.09 15.10 3.89
C GLY A 160 -3.46 14.04 4.79
N PHE A 161 -3.33 12.81 4.29
CA PHE A 161 -2.70 11.69 4.99
C PHE A 161 -1.28 11.46 4.46
N ARG A 162 -0.29 11.79 5.30
CA ARG A 162 1.14 11.61 5.04
C ARG A 162 1.67 10.39 5.77
N ILE A 163 2.47 9.61 5.05
CA ILE A 163 3.24 8.48 5.56
C ILE A 163 4.71 8.75 5.30
N ASP A 164 5.52 8.79 6.35
CA ASP A 164 6.98 8.83 6.26
C ASP A 164 7.55 7.48 6.71
N TYR A 165 8.41 6.89 5.89
CA TYR A 165 9.08 5.63 6.16
C TYR A 165 10.55 5.89 6.44
N ARG A 166 11.07 5.33 7.52
CA ARG A 166 12.48 5.30 7.85
C ARG A 166 12.92 3.90 8.25
N ALA A 167 14.08 3.46 7.77
CA ALA A 167 14.69 2.24 8.26
C ALA A 167 16.22 2.29 8.28
N GLU A 168 16.80 1.57 9.24
CA GLU A 168 18.24 1.40 9.42
C GLU A 168 18.56 -0.06 9.69
N THR A 169 19.75 -0.50 9.31
CA THR A 169 20.17 -1.90 9.44
C THR A 169 21.59 -2.06 10.00
N ASP A 170 21.86 -3.20 10.61
CA ASP A 170 23.19 -3.59 11.10
C ASP A 170 23.99 -4.48 10.13
N ALA A 171 23.36 -4.97 9.05
CA ALA A 171 24.03 -5.69 7.97
C ALA A 171 23.35 -5.38 6.62
N PRO A 172 24.04 -5.53 5.47
CA PRO A 172 23.41 -5.32 4.16
C PRO A 172 22.13 -6.14 3.98
N THR A 173 21.06 -5.49 3.53
CA THR A 173 19.75 -6.12 3.31
C THR A 173 19.01 -5.47 2.14
N VAL A 174 17.81 -5.94 1.84
CA VAL A 174 16.90 -5.32 0.86
C VAL A 174 15.64 -4.81 1.53
N VAL A 175 15.23 -3.59 1.19
CA VAL A 175 14.08 -2.90 1.81
C VAL A 175 13.22 -2.26 0.72
N ASN A 176 11.92 -2.52 0.78
CA ASN A 176 10.92 -1.85 -0.03
C ASN A 176 9.62 -1.79 0.79
N LEU A 177 9.30 -0.63 1.38
CA LEU A 177 8.16 -0.48 2.27
C LEU A 177 7.03 0.25 1.57
N THR A 178 5.79 -0.16 1.83
CA THR A 178 4.61 0.50 1.31
C THR A 178 3.40 0.31 2.22
N SER A 179 2.27 0.95 1.90
CA SER A 179 0.98 0.76 2.56
C SER A 179 -0.03 0.22 1.56
N HIS A 180 -0.69 -0.87 1.91
CA HIS A 180 -1.61 -1.58 1.03
C HIS A 180 -3.08 -1.20 1.31
N THR A 181 -3.34 0.11 1.34
CA THR A 181 -4.70 0.63 1.54
C THR A 181 -5.56 0.41 0.28
N TYR A 182 -6.70 -0.24 0.47
CA TYR A 182 -7.70 -0.47 -0.56
C TYR A 182 -8.71 0.67 -0.55
N PHE A 183 -8.65 1.54 -1.54
CA PHE A 183 -9.50 2.72 -1.64
C PHE A 183 -10.75 2.46 -2.46
N ASN A 184 -11.88 2.90 -1.91
CA ASN A 184 -13.07 3.23 -2.68
C ASN A 184 -13.58 4.60 -2.24
N LEU A 185 -13.30 5.63 -3.04
CA LEU A 185 -13.68 7.01 -2.70
C LEU A 185 -15.21 7.25 -2.64
N ALA A 186 -16.06 6.34 -3.12
CA ALA A 186 -17.50 6.43 -2.88
C ALA A 186 -17.88 5.92 -1.47
N GLY A 187 -17.01 5.13 -0.84
CA GLY A 187 -17.20 4.45 0.44
C GLY A 187 -16.89 2.95 0.30
N GLU A 188 -16.39 2.31 1.35
CA GLU A 188 -15.90 0.92 1.30
C GLU A 188 -16.95 -0.10 0.81
N GLY A 189 -18.24 0.15 1.10
CA GLY A 189 -19.36 -0.70 0.68
C GLY A 189 -20.11 -0.22 -0.56
N ALA A 190 -19.55 0.72 -1.34
CA ALA A 190 -20.25 1.38 -2.44
C ALA A 190 -20.28 0.58 -3.77
N GLY A 191 -19.65 -0.59 -3.81
CA GLY A 191 -19.52 -1.41 -5.02
C GLY A 191 -18.30 -1.02 -5.85
N THR A 192 -18.36 -1.15 -7.18
CA THR A 192 -17.15 -1.10 -8.02
C THR A 192 -16.52 0.28 -8.12
N VAL A 193 -15.19 0.35 -8.22
CA VAL A 193 -14.42 1.57 -8.53
C VAL A 193 -14.29 1.85 -10.03
N HIS A 194 -15.09 1.19 -10.87
CA HIS A 194 -14.96 1.27 -12.33
C HIS A 194 -15.19 2.68 -12.88
N ASP A 195 -16.05 3.48 -12.22
CA ASP A 195 -16.35 4.86 -12.61
C ASP A 195 -15.37 5.87 -12.01
N HIS A 196 -14.51 5.46 -11.07
CA HIS A 196 -13.41 6.31 -10.60
C HIS A 196 -12.49 6.63 -11.75
N ARG A 197 -12.14 7.91 -11.87
CA ARG A 197 -11.24 8.41 -12.90
C ARG A 197 -9.82 8.46 -12.34
N LEU A 198 -8.97 7.56 -12.83
CA LEU A 198 -7.55 7.50 -12.48
C LEU A 198 -6.73 8.25 -13.53
N GLY A 199 -5.80 9.09 -13.06
CA GLY A 199 -4.71 9.64 -13.86
C GLY A 199 -3.36 9.33 -13.20
N LEU A 200 -2.35 8.99 -14.00
CA LEU A 200 -1.00 8.62 -13.56
C LEU A 200 0.07 9.34 -14.39
N GLU A 201 1.08 9.89 -13.71
CA GLU A 201 2.27 10.51 -14.34
C GLU A 201 3.34 9.44 -14.63
N ALA A 202 3.02 8.54 -15.56
CA ALA A 202 3.86 7.42 -15.94
C ALA A 202 3.75 7.12 -17.45
N GLY A 203 4.86 7.25 -18.17
CA GLY A 203 4.99 6.87 -19.57
C GLY A 203 5.26 5.39 -19.80
N HIS A 204 5.62 4.65 -18.75
CA HIS A 204 5.94 3.22 -18.81
C HIS A 204 5.30 2.43 -17.67
N TYR A 205 5.15 1.13 -17.87
CA TYR A 205 4.80 0.16 -16.83
C TYR A 205 5.75 -1.04 -16.92
N THR A 206 5.74 -1.91 -15.90
CA THR A 206 6.51 -3.16 -15.92
C THR A 206 5.60 -4.33 -16.36
N PRO A 207 5.73 -4.85 -17.59
CA PRO A 207 5.05 -6.07 -17.98
C PRO A 207 5.46 -7.23 -17.06
N VAL A 208 4.53 -8.16 -16.83
CA VAL A 208 4.73 -9.31 -15.95
C VAL A 208 4.47 -10.63 -16.66
N ASP A 209 5.13 -11.68 -16.18
CA ASP A 209 4.92 -13.05 -16.62
C ASP A 209 3.63 -13.68 -16.04
N ALA A 210 3.42 -14.98 -16.29
CA ALA A 210 2.24 -15.70 -15.79
C ALA A 210 2.18 -15.85 -14.26
N THR A 211 3.27 -15.55 -13.54
CA THR A 211 3.38 -15.57 -12.08
C THR A 211 3.48 -14.17 -11.47
N LEU A 212 3.22 -13.14 -12.30
CA LEU A 212 3.23 -11.72 -11.95
C LEU A 212 4.62 -11.17 -11.56
N ILE A 213 5.69 -11.81 -12.03
CA ILE A 213 7.06 -11.28 -11.94
C ILE A 213 7.35 -10.38 -13.14
N PRO A 214 7.99 -9.21 -12.97
CA PRO A 214 8.39 -8.36 -14.09
C PRO A 214 9.22 -9.11 -15.14
N GLU A 215 8.75 -9.11 -16.39
CA GLU A 215 9.43 -9.70 -17.53
C GLU A 215 9.95 -8.62 -18.49
N GLY A 216 11.21 -8.74 -18.89
CA GLY A 216 11.83 -7.77 -19.81
C GLY A 216 11.94 -6.34 -19.24
N PRO A 217 12.30 -5.36 -20.08
CA PRO A 217 12.38 -3.95 -19.69
C PRO A 217 10.98 -3.33 -19.52
N PRO A 218 10.86 -2.18 -18.83
CA PRO A 218 9.62 -1.40 -18.82
C PRO A 218 9.12 -1.09 -20.23
N ALA A 219 7.80 -1.21 -20.43
CA ALA A 219 7.15 -1.02 -21.72
C ALA A 219 6.38 0.32 -21.75
N PRO A 220 6.29 0.99 -22.91
CA PRO A 220 5.53 2.23 -23.02
C PRO A 220 4.04 1.98 -22.81
N VAL A 221 3.36 2.94 -22.19
CA VAL A 221 1.90 2.86 -22.01
C VAL A 221 1.12 3.24 -23.28
N ASP A 222 1.75 3.96 -24.21
CA ASP A 222 1.11 4.52 -25.40
C ASP A 222 0.39 3.46 -26.24
N GLY A 223 -0.88 3.72 -26.59
CA GLY A 223 -1.70 2.77 -27.36
C GLY A 223 -2.13 1.52 -26.59
N THR A 224 -1.90 1.43 -25.28
CA THR A 224 -2.27 0.27 -24.46
C THR A 224 -3.37 0.61 -23.43
N PRO A 225 -4.03 -0.39 -22.81
CA PRO A 225 -4.90 -0.19 -21.64
C PRO A 225 -4.24 0.55 -20.47
N PHE A 226 -2.91 0.55 -20.40
CA PHE A 226 -2.14 1.14 -19.31
C PHE A 226 -1.97 2.66 -19.46
N ASP A 227 -2.42 3.29 -20.55
CA ASP A 227 -2.27 4.74 -20.70
C ASP A 227 -3.26 5.51 -19.81
N PHE A 228 -2.83 5.83 -18.59
CA PHE A 228 -3.52 6.68 -17.62
C PHE A 228 -2.96 8.12 -17.58
N ARG A 229 -2.06 8.51 -18.51
CA ARG A 229 -1.50 9.88 -18.56
C ARG A 229 -2.60 10.92 -18.76
N ARG A 230 -3.70 10.51 -19.40
CA ARG A 230 -4.97 11.25 -19.40
C ARG A 230 -5.97 10.53 -18.52
N ALA A 231 -6.50 11.24 -17.53
CA ALA A 231 -7.42 10.65 -16.56
C ALA A 231 -8.65 10.03 -17.24
N LYS A 232 -8.90 8.75 -16.94
CA LYS A 232 -9.99 7.94 -17.55
C LYS A 232 -10.66 7.06 -16.49
N PRO A 233 -11.93 6.66 -16.69
CA PRO A 233 -12.55 5.65 -15.84
C PRO A 233 -11.73 4.36 -15.82
N ILE A 234 -11.50 3.79 -14.65
CA ILE A 234 -10.74 2.53 -14.50
C ILE A 234 -11.40 1.41 -15.31
N GLY A 235 -12.74 1.35 -15.30
CA GLY A 235 -13.50 0.35 -16.02
C GLY A 235 -13.42 0.43 -17.55
N ARG A 236 -12.94 1.55 -18.12
CA ARG A 236 -12.90 1.77 -19.57
C ARG A 236 -12.14 0.65 -20.29
N ASP A 237 -10.98 0.30 -19.77
CA ASP A 237 -10.04 -0.62 -20.43
C ASP A 237 -9.85 -1.95 -19.68
N LEU A 238 -10.45 -2.09 -18.50
CA LEU A 238 -10.24 -3.25 -17.60
C LEU A 238 -10.59 -4.60 -18.25
N ARG A 239 -11.49 -4.61 -19.24
CA ARG A 239 -11.97 -5.82 -19.94
C ARG A 239 -11.38 -6.01 -21.33
N GLN A 240 -10.33 -5.26 -21.70
CA GLN A 240 -9.66 -5.47 -22.98
C GLN A 240 -8.89 -6.80 -22.98
N ALA A 241 -8.83 -7.48 -24.14
CA ALA A 241 -8.12 -8.76 -24.32
C ALA A 241 -6.58 -8.60 -24.40
N HIS A 242 -6.03 -7.63 -23.67
CA HIS A 242 -4.60 -7.39 -23.63
C HIS A 242 -3.92 -8.48 -22.78
N PRO A 243 -2.80 -9.09 -23.23
CA PRO A 243 -2.17 -10.23 -22.53
C PRO A 243 -1.89 -9.98 -21.05
N GLN A 244 -1.44 -8.77 -20.71
CA GLN A 244 -1.15 -8.37 -19.33
C GLN A 244 -2.41 -8.30 -18.44
N LEU A 245 -3.55 -7.85 -18.98
CA LEU A 245 -4.82 -7.84 -18.25
C LEU A 245 -5.37 -9.24 -18.05
N LEU A 246 -5.18 -10.13 -19.03
CA LEU A 246 -5.57 -11.55 -18.91
C LEU A 246 -4.77 -12.27 -17.82
N ARG A 247 -3.47 -11.99 -17.70
CA ARG A 247 -2.59 -12.57 -16.67
C ARG A 247 -2.97 -12.09 -15.27
N ALA A 248 -3.16 -10.79 -15.10
CA ALA A 248 -3.46 -10.19 -13.80
C ALA A 248 -4.95 -10.21 -13.42
N GLN A 249 -5.84 -10.59 -14.34
CA GLN A 249 -7.30 -10.51 -14.19
C GLN A 249 -7.82 -9.10 -13.90
N GLY A 250 -7.14 -8.10 -14.48
CA GLY A 250 -7.32 -6.68 -14.22
C GLY A 250 -5.99 -5.94 -14.24
N PHE A 251 -5.91 -4.79 -13.58
CA PHE A 251 -4.64 -4.13 -13.32
C PHE A 251 -4.03 -4.70 -12.04
N ASP A 252 -2.82 -5.23 -12.13
CA ASP A 252 -1.92 -5.53 -11.00
C ASP A 252 -0.47 -5.28 -11.46
N HIS A 253 -0.15 -4.03 -11.79
CA HIS A 253 1.13 -3.68 -12.43
C HIS A 253 1.78 -2.49 -11.75
N ASN A 254 3.12 -2.53 -11.70
CA ASN A 254 3.92 -1.37 -11.33
C ASN A 254 4.03 -0.41 -12.52
N PHE A 255 3.67 0.84 -12.28
CA PHE A 255 3.89 1.96 -13.17
C PHE A 255 5.24 2.60 -12.85
N VAL A 256 6.02 2.88 -13.88
CA VAL A 256 7.31 3.58 -13.78
C VAL A 256 6.99 5.07 -13.79
N LEU A 257 7.13 5.72 -12.64
CA LEU A 257 6.81 7.13 -12.48
C LEU A 257 7.88 7.96 -13.20
N ASP A 258 7.45 8.91 -14.03
CA ASP A 258 8.36 9.66 -14.91
C ASP A 258 9.41 10.47 -14.12
N LYS A 259 9.06 10.85 -12.89
CA LYS A 259 9.92 11.60 -11.96
C LYS A 259 11.02 10.75 -11.30
N GLY A 260 10.96 9.42 -11.36
CA GLY A 260 11.95 8.53 -10.75
C GLY A 260 12.04 8.67 -9.23
N VAL A 261 13.23 8.47 -8.66
CA VAL A 261 13.47 8.68 -7.22
C VAL A 261 13.73 10.16 -6.96
N THR A 262 12.98 10.75 -6.03
CA THR A 262 13.10 12.18 -5.68
C THR A 262 13.34 12.34 -4.19
N ALA A 263 13.97 13.45 -3.79
CA ALA A 263 14.22 13.76 -2.38
C ALA A 263 12.91 14.16 -1.66
N ASP A 264 12.06 14.93 -2.34
CA ASP A 264 10.76 15.38 -1.86
C ASP A 264 9.63 14.68 -2.63
N PRO A 265 8.44 14.53 -2.00
CA PRO A 265 7.31 13.88 -2.65
C PRO A 265 6.75 14.74 -3.79
N GLU A 266 6.68 14.18 -4.99
CA GLU A 266 6.07 14.81 -6.16
C GLU A 266 4.74 14.16 -6.53
N ARG A 267 3.79 14.93 -7.06
CA ARG A 267 2.48 14.44 -7.49
C ARG A 267 2.64 13.42 -8.62
N VAL A 268 2.05 12.24 -8.45
CA VAL A 268 2.17 11.12 -9.40
C VAL A 268 0.83 10.52 -9.81
N ALA A 269 -0.22 10.70 -9.00
CA ALA A 269 -1.54 10.14 -9.32
C ALA A 269 -2.68 11.06 -8.87
N THR A 270 -3.83 10.91 -9.55
CA THR A 270 -5.11 11.45 -9.10
C THR A 270 -6.20 10.41 -9.26
N VAL A 271 -7.11 10.33 -8.29
CA VAL A 271 -8.31 9.50 -8.33
C VAL A 271 -9.50 10.38 -8.01
N TYR A 272 -10.45 10.45 -8.93
CA TYR A 272 -11.68 11.22 -8.74
C TYR A 272 -12.90 10.32 -8.81
N GLU A 273 -13.79 10.43 -7.84
CA GLU A 273 -15.07 9.71 -7.84
C GLU A 273 -16.21 10.70 -8.16
N PRO A 274 -16.88 10.55 -9.33
CA PRO A 274 -17.82 11.54 -9.83
C PRO A 274 -19.05 11.82 -8.95
N HIS A 275 -19.57 10.84 -8.20
CA HIS A 275 -20.82 11.02 -7.46
C HIS A 275 -20.61 11.80 -6.16
N SER A 276 -19.74 11.32 -5.26
CA SER A 276 -19.37 12.00 -4.02
C SER A 276 -18.59 13.29 -4.29
N GLY A 277 -17.87 13.36 -5.40
CA GLY A 277 -16.97 14.48 -5.71
C GLY A 277 -15.63 14.41 -4.99
N ARG A 278 -15.36 13.34 -4.22
CA ARG A 278 -14.07 13.14 -3.57
C ARG A 278 -12.96 12.99 -4.60
N LEU A 279 -11.89 13.76 -4.41
CA LEU A 279 -10.66 13.74 -5.17
C LEU A 279 -9.51 13.36 -4.23
N MET A 280 -8.76 12.33 -4.59
CA MET A 280 -7.49 11.99 -3.96
C MET A 280 -6.35 12.34 -4.92
N THR A 281 -5.32 13.02 -4.43
CA THR A 281 -4.06 13.25 -5.12
C THR A 281 -2.95 12.55 -4.36
N VAL A 282 -2.12 11.77 -5.06
CA VAL A 282 -1.00 11.05 -4.46
C VAL A 282 0.31 11.71 -4.87
N ALA A 283 1.16 12.01 -3.90
CA ALA A 283 2.54 12.45 -4.10
C ALA A 283 3.51 11.52 -3.39
N THR A 284 4.69 11.25 -3.96
CA THR A 284 5.66 10.32 -3.36
C THR A 284 7.10 10.57 -3.77
N THR A 285 8.04 10.11 -2.94
CA THR A 285 9.48 10.04 -3.26
C THR A 285 9.85 8.77 -4.04
N GLU A 286 8.97 7.77 -4.07
CA GLU A 286 9.20 6.48 -4.74
C GLU A 286 9.21 6.58 -6.27
N PRO A 287 9.97 5.74 -6.98
CA PRO A 287 10.04 5.72 -8.44
C PRO A 287 8.90 4.92 -9.08
N GLY A 288 8.20 4.09 -8.31
CA GLY A 288 7.17 3.17 -8.79
C GLY A 288 5.87 3.31 -8.02
N LEU A 289 4.79 2.90 -8.68
CA LEU A 289 3.46 2.80 -8.09
C LEU A 289 2.79 1.52 -8.58
N GLN A 290 2.49 0.59 -7.68
CA GLN A 290 1.62 -0.54 -7.98
C GLN A 290 0.20 -0.03 -8.08
N PHE A 291 -0.42 -0.20 -9.25
CA PHE A 291 -1.87 -0.06 -9.38
C PHE A 291 -2.50 -1.43 -9.45
N TYR A 292 -3.24 -1.75 -8.39
CA TYR A 292 -4.03 -2.97 -8.28
C TYR A 292 -5.52 -2.63 -8.24
N SER A 293 -6.31 -3.24 -9.11
CA SER A 293 -7.76 -2.98 -9.23
C SER A 293 -8.64 -3.96 -8.45
N GLY A 294 -8.14 -4.54 -7.35
CA GLY A 294 -8.95 -5.40 -6.47
C GLY A 294 -9.36 -6.73 -7.11
N ASN A 295 -8.51 -7.28 -7.99
CA ASN A 295 -8.84 -8.40 -8.89
C ASN A 295 -9.25 -9.69 -8.15
N PHE A 296 -8.63 -9.94 -7.00
CA PHE A 296 -8.77 -11.18 -6.24
C PHE A 296 -9.76 -11.10 -5.08
N LEU A 297 -10.51 -10.00 -4.97
CA LEU A 297 -11.66 -9.93 -4.06
C LEU A 297 -12.77 -10.85 -4.59
N ASP A 298 -13.07 -11.92 -3.88
CA ASP A 298 -13.89 -13.03 -4.39
C ASP A 298 -15.32 -13.07 -3.84
N GLY A 299 -15.70 -12.11 -2.99
CA GLY A 299 -17.02 -12.09 -2.37
C GLY A 299 -17.15 -12.89 -1.08
N THR A 300 -16.04 -13.34 -0.47
CA THR A 300 -16.05 -14.08 0.80
C THR A 300 -15.79 -13.22 2.04
N LEU A 301 -15.48 -11.93 1.83
CA LEU A 301 -15.17 -10.96 2.87
C LEU A 301 -16.25 -9.88 2.91
N ALA A 302 -16.59 -9.40 4.11
CA ALA A 302 -17.55 -8.33 4.32
C ALA A 302 -16.95 -7.23 5.19
N GLY A 303 -17.28 -5.98 4.83
CA GLY A 303 -16.85 -4.78 5.53
C GLY A 303 -17.78 -4.32 6.64
N PRO A 304 -17.41 -3.26 7.37
CA PRO A 304 -18.22 -2.65 8.44
C PRO A 304 -19.62 -2.20 7.98
N SER A 305 -19.80 -1.85 6.70
CA SER A 305 -21.11 -1.51 6.10
C SER A 305 -22.06 -2.70 5.96
N GLY A 306 -21.64 -3.91 6.31
CA GLY A 306 -22.38 -5.15 6.07
C GLY A 306 -22.43 -5.55 4.59
N ARG A 307 -21.64 -4.89 3.74
CA ARG A 307 -21.52 -5.19 2.32
C ARG A 307 -20.35 -6.13 2.06
N VAL A 308 -20.51 -6.98 1.05
CA VAL A 308 -19.49 -7.95 0.61
C VAL A 308 -18.54 -7.29 -0.38
N TYR A 309 -17.24 -7.56 -0.26
CA TYR A 309 -16.20 -7.10 -1.17
C TYR A 309 -15.96 -8.08 -2.32
N ARG A 310 -16.07 -7.59 -3.56
CA ARG A 310 -15.90 -8.34 -4.80
C ARG A 310 -14.89 -7.69 -5.73
N GLN A 311 -14.57 -8.40 -6.81
CA GLN A 311 -13.63 -7.97 -7.83
C GLN A 311 -13.98 -6.56 -8.33
N GLY A 312 -13.02 -5.65 -8.23
CA GLY A 312 -13.18 -4.27 -8.67
C GLY A 312 -13.88 -3.35 -7.68
N ASP A 313 -14.18 -3.77 -6.44
CA ASP A 313 -14.80 -2.91 -5.41
C ASP A 313 -13.83 -1.90 -4.77
N ALA A 314 -12.52 -2.02 -5.06
CA ALA A 314 -11.51 -1.11 -4.56
C ALA A 314 -10.28 -1.08 -5.47
N LEU A 315 -9.44 -0.07 -5.27
CA LEU A 315 -8.12 0.03 -5.87
C LEU A 315 -7.02 0.27 -4.83
N CYS A 316 -5.81 -0.20 -5.08
CA CYS A 316 -4.61 0.16 -4.32
C CYS A 316 -3.67 0.97 -5.21
N LEU A 317 -3.00 1.96 -4.60
CA LEU A 317 -1.92 2.74 -5.20
C LEU A 317 -0.70 2.64 -4.27
N GLU A 318 0.04 1.54 -4.36
CA GLU A 318 1.18 1.27 -3.48
C GLU A 318 2.43 1.93 -4.07
N THR A 319 2.86 3.04 -3.47
CA THR A 319 4.12 3.70 -3.84
C THR A 319 5.30 2.85 -3.38
N GLN A 320 6.24 2.53 -4.27
CA GLN A 320 7.27 1.53 -3.99
C GLN A 320 8.48 1.65 -4.94
N ARG A 321 9.57 0.94 -4.60
CA ARG A 321 10.56 0.49 -5.59
C ARG A 321 9.95 -0.62 -6.45
N PHE A 322 10.53 -0.89 -7.62
CA PHE A 322 9.93 -1.84 -8.56
C PHE A 322 9.92 -3.27 -7.99
N PRO A 323 8.90 -4.08 -8.33
CA PRO A 323 8.89 -5.49 -7.97
C PRO A 323 10.13 -6.21 -8.47
N ASP A 324 10.58 -7.23 -7.73
CA ASP A 324 11.75 -8.05 -8.06
C ASP A 324 13.10 -7.30 -8.23
N SER A 325 13.19 -6.02 -7.81
CA SER A 325 14.42 -5.21 -7.93
C SER A 325 15.72 -5.89 -7.43
N PRO A 326 15.73 -6.69 -6.34
CA PRO A 326 16.92 -7.44 -5.93
C PRO A 326 17.48 -8.41 -6.99
N ASN A 327 16.65 -8.86 -7.94
CA ASN A 327 17.05 -9.73 -9.05
C ASN A 327 17.18 -8.97 -10.38
N ARG A 328 16.97 -7.65 -10.37
CA ARG A 328 16.93 -6.77 -11.54
C ARG A 328 17.91 -5.62 -11.37
N PRO A 329 19.20 -5.81 -11.69
CA PRO A 329 20.21 -4.76 -11.54
C PRO A 329 19.96 -3.54 -12.44
N ASP A 330 19.06 -3.66 -13.42
CA ASP A 330 18.56 -2.58 -14.26
C ASP A 330 17.47 -1.71 -13.59
N PHE A 331 16.94 -2.12 -12.43
CA PHE A 331 15.93 -1.40 -11.67
C PHE A 331 16.54 -0.54 -10.55
N PRO A 332 15.80 0.47 -10.03
CA PRO A 332 16.25 1.24 -8.88
C PRO A 332 16.59 0.33 -7.69
N SER A 333 17.78 0.52 -7.12
CA SER A 333 18.25 -0.33 -6.01
C SER A 333 17.33 -0.27 -4.79
N THR A 334 17.15 -1.44 -4.18
CA THR A 334 16.47 -1.64 -2.90
C THR A 334 17.44 -2.05 -1.79
N VAL A 335 18.75 -2.07 -2.05
CA VAL A 335 19.75 -2.44 -1.06
C VAL A 335 19.89 -1.34 -0.02
N LEU A 336 19.91 -1.70 1.25
CA LEU A 336 20.23 -0.84 2.38
C LEU A 336 21.45 -1.40 3.11
N ARG A 337 22.44 -0.55 3.40
CA ARG A 337 23.68 -0.94 4.11
C ARG A 337 23.81 -0.24 5.47
N PRO A 338 24.63 -0.79 6.39
CA PRO A 338 24.94 -0.12 7.65
C PRO A 338 25.53 1.28 7.43
N GLY A 339 25.05 2.25 8.21
CA GLY A 339 25.43 3.66 8.07
C GLY A 339 24.57 4.45 7.07
N GLU A 340 23.75 3.78 6.27
CA GLU A 340 22.74 4.42 5.42
C GLU A 340 21.38 4.46 6.14
N THR A 341 20.49 5.31 5.65
CA THR A 341 19.10 5.38 6.12
C THR A 341 18.16 5.27 4.94
N TYR A 342 17.29 4.27 4.93
CA TYR A 342 16.16 4.21 4.02
C TYR A 342 15.19 5.34 4.37
N ARG A 343 14.76 6.10 3.35
CA ARG A 343 13.73 7.13 3.49
C ARG A 343 12.77 7.05 2.32
N SER A 344 11.50 7.15 2.64
CA SER A 344 10.43 7.29 1.65
C SER A 344 9.29 8.11 2.25
N THR A 345 8.55 8.83 1.41
CA THR A 345 7.37 9.57 1.81
C THR A 345 6.28 9.37 0.79
N THR A 346 5.05 9.19 1.27
CA THR A 346 3.83 9.25 0.45
C THR A 346 2.78 10.15 1.09
N VAL A 347 2.17 11.02 0.31
CA VAL A 347 1.13 11.95 0.75
C VAL A 347 -0.13 11.74 -0.08
N HIS A 348 -1.25 11.51 0.59
CA HIS A 348 -2.59 11.47 0.01
C HIS A 348 -3.30 12.77 0.39
N SER A 349 -3.44 13.70 -0.55
CA SER A 349 -4.20 14.94 -0.35
C SER A 349 -5.64 14.75 -0.82
N PHE A 350 -6.60 15.22 -0.03
CA PHE A 350 -8.02 15.06 -0.30
C PHE A 350 -8.68 16.40 -0.58
N ALA A 351 -9.57 16.42 -1.56
CA ALA A 351 -10.38 17.58 -1.91
C ALA A 351 -11.75 17.12 -2.42
N VAL A 352 -12.62 18.09 -2.68
CA VAL A 352 -13.95 17.89 -3.25
C VAL A 352 -14.04 18.73 -4.53
N ARG A 353 -14.69 18.20 -5.58
CA ARG A 353 -15.02 18.93 -6.82
C ARG A 353 -16.51 19.02 -7.08
#